data_AF-A0A392M2F8-F1
#
_entry.id   AF-A0A392M2F8-F1
#
_cell.length_a   1.000
_cell.length_b   1.000
_cell.length_c   1.000
_cell.angle_alpha   90.00
_cell.angle_beta   90.00
_cell.angle_gamma   90.00
#
_symmetry.space_group_name_H-M   'P 1'
#
loop_
_entity.id
_entity.type
_entity.pdbx_description
1 polymer ?
#
loop_
_entity_poly.entity_id
_entity_poly.type
_entity_poly.pdbx_seq_one_letter_code
_entity_poly.pdbx_strand_id
1 'polypeptide(L)'
;KRSNIAEETSSDKFVIQHNLQAELGQICNSYGIPPPTYTLQEIRVIDEVQYVRYYGALVSGSIGPPSVSLGRFARTEYDAKEDVAAILIRRLLSSAGHTIRDFNYYNVQLLQEQLEDTMKENLELKFELGIQNQKTNKP
;
A
#
# COMPACT_ATOMS: atom_id res chain seq x y z
N LYS A 1 -24.03 -12.74 -11.31
CA LYS A 1 -23.46 -11.90 -12.40
C LYS A 1 -22.08 -11.47 -11.95
N ARG A 2 -21.00 -12.06 -12.49
CA ARG A 2 -19.63 -11.60 -12.21
C ARG A 2 -19.43 -10.32 -13.03
N SER A 3 -19.38 -9.18 -12.34
CA SER A 3 -19.01 -7.91 -12.96
C SER A 3 -17.52 -8.01 -13.32
N ASN A 4 -17.18 -7.84 -14.59
CA ASN A 4 -15.79 -7.74 -14.99
C ASN A 4 -15.27 -6.38 -14.52
N ILE A 5 -14.29 -6.43 -13.62
CA ILE A 5 -13.66 -5.29 -12.98
C ILE A 5 -12.79 -4.58 -14.01
N ALA A 6 -13.31 -3.45 -14.51
CA ALA A 6 -12.66 -2.29 -15.11
C ALA A 6 -13.69 -1.59 -16.03
N GLU A 7 -14.78 -1.07 -15.46
CA GLU A 7 -15.65 -0.18 -16.22
C GLU A 7 -14.89 1.14 -16.47
N GLU A 8 -14.92 1.63 -17.71
CA GLU A 8 -14.34 2.91 -18.17
C GLU A 8 -12.81 3.04 -18.32
N THR A 9 -12.09 1.99 -18.72
CA THR A 9 -10.67 2.11 -19.13
C THR A 9 -10.50 2.26 -20.64
N SER A 10 -10.97 3.37 -21.22
CA SER A 10 -10.71 3.73 -22.62
C SER A 10 -9.44 4.58 -22.82
N SER A 11 -8.52 4.56 -21.85
CA SER A 11 -7.29 5.34 -21.89
C SER A 11 -6.16 4.48 -22.43
N ASP A 12 -5.62 4.85 -23.59
CA ASP A 12 -4.48 4.19 -24.26
C ASP A 12 -3.16 4.34 -23.47
N LYS A 13 -3.17 5.06 -22.34
CA LYS A 13 -2.02 5.32 -21.49
C LYS A 13 -1.96 4.30 -20.35
N PHE A 14 -1.23 3.21 -20.59
CA PHE A 14 -0.80 2.29 -19.55
C PHE A 14 0.58 2.75 -19.04
N VAL A 15 0.74 2.86 -17.73
CA VAL A 15 2.05 3.12 -17.10
C VAL A 15 2.43 1.87 -16.32
N ILE A 16 3.50 1.19 -16.76
CA ILE A 16 4.11 0.08 -16.01
C ILE A 16 5.07 0.71 -15.00
N GLN A 17 4.69 0.76 -13.72
CA GLN A 17 5.50 1.34 -12.67
C GLN A 17 6.37 0.28 -11.98
N HIS A 18 7.69 0.43 -12.09
CA HIS A 18 8.67 -0.40 -11.39
C HIS A 18 9.24 0.26 -10.12
N ASN A 19 8.97 1.54 -9.90
CA ASN A 19 9.53 2.34 -8.81
C ASN A 19 8.58 3.48 -8.44
N LEU A 20 7.89 3.35 -7.30
CA LEU A 20 6.91 4.32 -6.81
C LEU A 20 7.57 5.58 -6.25
N GLN A 21 8.80 5.50 -5.74
CA GLN A 21 9.55 6.70 -5.33
C GLN A 21 9.81 7.62 -6.52
N ALA A 22 10.24 7.06 -7.65
CA ALA A 22 10.50 7.79 -8.89
C ALA A 22 9.21 8.34 -9.48
N GLU A 23 8.14 7.54 -9.49
CA GLU A 23 6.82 7.99 -9.94
C GLU A 23 6.31 9.16 -9.10
N LEU A 24 6.38 9.05 -7.77
CA LEU A 24 5.98 10.16 -6.90
C LEU A 24 6.76 11.41 -7.23
N GLY A 25 8.06 11.30 -7.51
CA GLY A 25 8.88 12.42 -8.00
C GLY A 25 8.35 13.02 -9.31
N GLN A 26 7.96 12.19 -10.29
CA GLN A 26 7.38 12.65 -11.56
C GLN A 26 6.03 13.34 -11.36
N ILE A 27 5.16 12.79 -10.50
CA ILE A 27 3.87 13.38 -10.14
C ILE A 27 4.10 14.72 -9.43
N CYS A 28 5.05 14.82 -8.50
CA CYS A 28 5.38 16.08 -7.85
C CYS A 28 5.83 17.13 -8.87
N ASN A 29 6.70 16.73 -9.80
CA ASN A 29 7.19 17.62 -10.85
C ASN A 29 6.07 18.08 -11.81
N SER A 30 5.14 17.20 -12.20
CA SER A 30 4.03 17.57 -13.08
C SER A 30 3.06 18.56 -12.42
N TYR A 31 2.96 18.51 -11.11
CA TYR A 31 2.20 19.43 -10.29
C TYR A 31 2.97 20.69 -9.86
N GLY A 32 4.25 20.79 -10.19
CA GLY A 32 5.10 21.91 -9.78
C GLY A 32 5.33 22.00 -8.27
N ILE A 33 5.21 20.88 -7.54
CA ILE A 33 5.46 20.81 -6.09
C ILE A 33 6.83 20.18 -5.79
N PRO A 34 7.44 20.48 -4.63
CA PRO A 34 8.71 19.88 -4.24
C PRO A 34 8.62 18.35 -4.13
N PRO A 35 9.73 17.62 -4.39
CA PRO A 35 9.76 16.18 -4.21
C PRO A 35 9.54 15.79 -2.74
N PRO A 36 9.05 14.55 -2.49
CA PRO A 36 8.85 14.06 -1.13
C PRO A 36 10.19 13.91 -0.39
N THR A 37 10.16 14.12 0.92
CA THR A 37 11.27 13.80 1.81
C THR A 37 11.02 12.47 2.51
N TYR A 38 12.09 11.71 2.73
CA TYR A 38 12.05 10.44 3.46
C TYR A 38 13.00 10.52 4.64
N THR A 39 12.54 10.15 5.83
CA THR A 39 13.31 10.16 7.06
C THR A 39 13.21 8.80 7.72
N LEU A 40 14.36 8.20 8.05
CA LEU A 40 14.40 6.98 8.83
C LEU A 40 13.76 7.26 10.20
N GLN A 41 12.72 6.50 10.54
CA GLN A 41 11.96 6.70 11.77
C GLN A 41 12.31 5.64 12.82
N GLU A 42 12.45 4.37 12.44
CA GLU A 42 12.72 3.29 13.39
C GLU A 42 13.47 2.13 12.72
N ILE A 43 14.30 1.47 13.51
CA ILE A 43 14.94 0.21 13.17
C ILE A 43 14.52 -0.81 14.23
N ARG A 44 14.08 -1.99 13.79
CA ARG A 44 13.82 -3.15 14.66
C ARG A 44 14.68 -4.33 14.24
N VAL A 45 15.12 -5.11 15.21
CA VAL A 45 15.77 -6.40 14.97
C VAL A 45 14.87 -7.48 15.56
N ILE A 46 14.47 -8.44 14.72
CA ILE A 46 13.63 -9.58 15.09
C ILE A 46 14.34 -10.81 14.57
N ASP A 47 14.69 -11.74 15.47
CA ASP A 47 15.41 -12.98 15.13
C ASP A 47 16.67 -12.71 14.27
N GLU A 48 17.49 -11.74 14.71
CA GLU A 48 18.72 -11.28 14.01
C GLU A 48 18.49 -10.60 12.65
N VAL A 49 17.24 -10.49 12.18
CA VAL A 49 16.89 -9.78 10.94
C VAL A 49 16.53 -8.34 11.25
N GLN A 50 17.22 -7.41 10.58
CA GLN A 50 16.94 -5.99 10.67
C GLN A 50 15.78 -5.59 9.76
N TYR A 51 14.86 -4.79 10.31
CA TYR A 51 13.78 -4.14 9.61
C TYR A 51 13.85 -2.63 9.85
N VAL A 52 13.64 -1.86 8.80
CA VAL A 52 13.66 -0.39 8.84
C VAL A 52 12.28 0.15 8.51
N ARG A 53 11.96 1.30 9.09
CA ARG A 53 10.71 2.03 8.88
C ARG A 53 11.01 3.47 8.55
N TYR A 54 10.37 3.96 7.49
CA TYR A 54 10.54 5.32 7.03
C TYR A 54 9.25 6.12 7.22
N TYR A 55 9.43 7.39 7.54
CA TYR A 55 8.42 8.43 7.48
C TYR A 55 8.65 9.24 6.20
N GLY A 56 7.56 9.62 5.53
CA GLY A 56 7.60 10.50 4.37
C GLY A 56 6.76 11.75 4.55
N ALA A 57 7.23 12.87 4.02
CA ALA A 57 6.48 14.11 3.99
C ALA A 57 6.47 14.71 2.58
N LEU A 58 5.34 15.30 2.22
CA LEU A 58 5.08 15.94 0.95
C LEU A 58 4.34 17.26 1.16
N VAL A 59 4.89 18.35 0.64
CA VAL A 59 4.20 19.64 0.57
C VAL A 59 3.34 19.65 -0.69
N SER A 60 2.01 19.65 -0.52
CA SER A 60 1.07 19.52 -1.64
C SER A 60 0.66 20.86 -2.28
N GLY A 61 1.14 21.99 -1.76
CA GLY A 61 0.89 23.32 -2.34
C GLY A 61 -0.60 23.63 -2.47
N SER A 62 -1.04 24.05 -3.66
CA SER A 62 -2.44 24.37 -3.97
C SER A 62 -3.33 23.14 -4.22
N ILE A 63 -2.77 21.94 -4.27
CA ILE A 63 -3.50 20.69 -4.57
C ILE A 63 -4.22 20.17 -3.32
N GLY A 64 -3.69 20.46 -2.15
CA GLY A 64 -4.26 20.00 -0.90
C GLY A 64 -3.37 20.28 0.30
N PRO A 65 -3.79 19.81 1.49
CA PRO A 65 -2.98 19.93 2.68
C PRO A 65 -1.66 19.14 2.55
N PRO A 66 -0.60 19.55 3.27
CA PRO A 66 0.61 18.74 3.39
C PRO A 66 0.28 17.30 3.77
N SER A 67 0.91 16.35 3.09
CA SER A 67 0.68 14.93 3.28
C SER A 67 1.89 14.30 3.96
N VAL A 68 1.64 13.59 5.05
CA VAL A 68 2.69 12.89 5.81
C VAL A 68 2.30 11.45 6.05
N SER A 69 3.17 10.50 5.74
CA SER A 69 2.87 9.07 5.88
C SER A 69 3.98 8.34 6.62
N LEU A 70 3.59 7.28 7.31
CA LEU A 70 4.50 6.39 7.99
C LEU A 70 4.36 5.03 7.32
N GLY A 71 5.44 4.55 6.72
CA GLY A 71 5.45 3.27 6.00
C GLY A 71 5.42 2.09 6.97
N ARG A 72 5.41 0.88 6.42
CA ARG A 72 5.58 -0.37 7.16
C ARG A 72 7.06 -0.66 7.40
N PHE A 73 7.32 -1.60 8.29
CA PHE A 73 8.65 -2.18 8.44
C PHE A 73 9.00 -3.00 7.20
N ALA A 74 10.18 -2.80 6.65
CA ALA A 74 10.70 -3.60 5.54
C ALA A 74 12.16 -3.97 5.78
N ARG A 75 12.64 -5.00 5.08
CA ARG A 75 14.03 -5.48 5.22
C ARG A 75 15.06 -4.57 4.56
N THR A 76 14.63 -3.77 3.59
CA THR A 76 15.48 -2.82 2.88
C THR A 76 14.92 -1.42 3.02
N GLU A 77 15.80 -0.42 2.95
CA GLU A 77 15.36 0.98 2.90
C GLU A 77 14.53 1.28 1.66
N TYR A 78 14.86 0.64 0.54
CA TYR A 78 14.16 0.83 -0.72
C TYR A 78 12.70 0.43 -0.59
N ASP A 79 12.43 -0.78 -0.09
CA ASP A 79 11.06 -1.28 0.11
C ASP A 79 10.29 -0.44 1.14
N ALA A 80 10.96 0.00 2.21
CA ALA A 80 10.33 0.85 3.21
C ALA A 80 9.93 2.22 2.64
N LYS A 81 10.75 2.79 1.75
CA LYS A 81 10.45 4.06 1.05
C LYS A 81 9.40 3.88 -0.05
N GLU A 82 9.39 2.74 -0.76
CA GLU A 82 8.34 2.40 -1.73
C GLU A 82 6.95 2.37 -1.09
N ASP A 83 6.81 1.77 0.09
CA ASP A 83 5.53 1.74 0.82
C ASP A 83 5.05 3.16 1.22
N VAL A 84 5.97 3.99 1.70
CA VAL A 84 5.71 5.42 1.99
C VAL A 84 5.25 6.14 0.72
N ALA A 85 5.96 5.95 -0.40
CA ALA A 85 5.66 6.57 -1.68
C ALA A 85 4.26 6.18 -2.17
N ALA A 86 3.89 4.89 -2.08
CA ALA A 86 2.58 4.39 -2.45
C ALA A 86 1.44 5.13 -1.70
N ILE A 87 1.62 5.35 -0.40
CA ILE A 87 0.63 6.05 0.45
C ILE A 87 0.56 7.53 0.05
N LEU A 88 1.69 8.18 -0.20
CA LEU A 88 1.73 9.59 -0.60
C LEU A 88 1.11 9.83 -1.98
N ILE A 89 1.40 8.98 -2.97
CA ILE A 89 0.79 9.04 -4.31
C ILE A 89 -0.75 8.98 -4.19
N ARG A 90 -1.28 8.01 -3.44
CA ARG A 90 -2.73 7.86 -3.24
C ARG A 90 -3.37 9.11 -2.66
N ARG A 91 -2.73 9.71 -1.65
CA ARG A 91 -3.25 10.92 -0.98
C ARG A 91 -3.18 12.15 -1.87
N LEU A 92 -2.08 12.30 -2.61
CA LEU A 92 -1.89 13.41 -3.52
C LEU A 92 -2.90 13.35 -4.67
N LEU A 93 -3.06 12.18 -5.31
CA LEU A 93 -4.03 11.99 -6.37
C LEU A 93 -5.46 12.15 -5.87
N SER A 94 -5.79 11.59 -4.70
CA SER A 94 -7.12 11.78 -4.08
C SER A 94 -7.43 13.26 -3.84
N SER A 95 -6.45 14.03 -3.32
CA SER A 95 -6.61 15.48 -3.12
C SER A 95 -6.78 16.24 -4.44
N ALA A 96 -6.13 15.78 -5.51
CA ALA A 96 -6.28 16.31 -6.85
C ALA A 96 -7.56 15.84 -7.58
N GLY A 97 -8.40 15.00 -6.96
CA GLY A 97 -9.60 14.43 -7.59
C GLY A 97 -9.31 13.33 -8.61
N HIS A 98 -8.12 12.74 -8.58
CA HIS A 98 -7.73 11.62 -9.44
C HIS A 98 -7.73 10.29 -8.68
N THR A 99 -8.08 9.21 -9.39
CA THR A 99 -8.02 7.84 -8.87
C THR A 99 -6.93 7.06 -9.60
N ILE A 100 -6.15 6.28 -8.83
CA ILE A 100 -5.19 5.32 -9.40
C ILE A 100 -6.00 4.18 -10.01
N ARG A 101 -5.87 3.99 -11.33
CA ARG A 101 -6.45 2.84 -12.04
C ARG A 101 -5.37 1.80 -12.26
N ASP A 102 -4.99 1.12 -11.18
CA ASP A 102 -4.00 0.05 -11.19
C ASP A 102 -4.71 -1.29 -11.15
N PHE A 103 -4.60 -2.05 -12.24
CA PHE A 103 -5.16 -3.39 -12.37
C PHE A 103 -4.64 -4.35 -11.28
N ASN A 104 -3.37 -4.23 -10.89
CA ASN A 104 -2.82 -5.04 -9.80
C ASN A 104 -3.36 -4.60 -8.45
N TYR A 105 -3.58 -3.30 -8.22
CA TYR A 105 -4.21 -2.81 -7.00
C TYR A 105 -5.63 -3.35 -6.82
N TYR A 106 -6.46 -3.29 -7.87
CA TYR A 106 -7.80 -3.87 -7.82
C TYR A 106 -7.77 -5.39 -7.61
N ASN A 107 -6.84 -6.09 -8.27
CA ASN A 107 -6.66 -7.53 -8.07
C ASN A 107 -6.21 -7.86 -6.64
N VAL A 108 -5.31 -7.08 -6.05
CA VAL A 108 -4.84 -7.29 -4.66
C VAL A 108 -5.96 -6.99 -3.66
N GLN A 109 -6.75 -5.93 -3.87
CA GLN A 109 -7.92 -5.66 -3.02
C GLN A 109 -8.95 -6.79 -3.10
N LEU A 110 -9.24 -7.28 -4.31
CA LEU A 110 -10.13 -8.42 -4.51
C LEU A 110 -9.60 -9.68 -3.81
N LEU A 111 -8.31 -9.96 -3.92
CA LEU A 111 -7.67 -11.09 -3.27
C LEU A 111 -7.69 -10.96 -1.74
N GLN A 112 -7.55 -9.73 -1.20
CA GLN A 112 -7.68 -9.47 0.23
C GLN A 112 -9.11 -9.72 0.71
N GLU A 113 -10.12 -9.21 0.00
CA GLU A 113 -11.53 -9.40 0.32
C GLU A 113 -11.91 -10.88 0.27
N GLN A 114 -11.48 -11.60 -0.77
CA GLN A 114 -11.67 -13.06 -0.88
C GLN A 114 -10.96 -13.85 0.22
N LEU A 115 -9.77 -13.41 0.63
CA LEU A 115 -9.04 -14.04 1.73
C LEU A 115 -9.77 -13.83 3.06
N GLU A 116 -10.28 -12.63 3.33
CA GLU A 116 -11.08 -12.33 4.52
C GLU A 116 -12.36 -13.17 4.57
N ASP A 117 -13.08 -13.28 3.47
CA ASP A 117 -14.28 -14.12 3.35
C ASP A 117 -13.93 -15.60 3.58
N THR A 118 -12.87 -16.10 2.96
CA THR A 118 -12.42 -17.48 3.13
C THR A 118 -11.99 -17.74 4.58
N MET A 119 -11.28 -16.80 5.21
CA MET A 119 -10.87 -16.90 6.61
C MET A 119 -12.09 -16.96 7.52
N LYS A 120 -13.12 -16.15 7.25
CA LYS A 120 -14.37 -16.16 7.99
C LYS A 120 -15.11 -17.48 7.84
N GLU A 121 -15.30 -17.98 6.63
CA GLU A 121 -15.90 -19.30 6.37
C GLU A 121 -15.12 -20.42 7.08
N ASN A 122 -13.79 -20.37 7.04
CA ASN A 122 -12.95 -21.36 7.73
C ASN A 122 -13.14 -21.33 9.25
N LEU A 123 -13.36 -20.13 9.81
CA LEU A 123 -13.60 -19.92 11.24
C LEU A 123 -14.98 -20.46 11.65
N GLU A 124 -16.00 -20.22 10.83
CA GLU A 124 -17.36 -20.74 11.01
C GLU A 124 -17.38 -22.28 10.92
N LEU A 125 -16.74 -22.86 9.91
CA LEU A 125 -16.62 -24.32 9.76
C LEU A 125 -15.85 -24.97 10.91
N LYS A 126 -14.76 -24.35 11.38
CA LYS A 126 -14.02 -24.85 12.57
C LYS A 126 -14.89 -24.83 13.82
N PHE A 127 -15.75 -23.83 13.97
CA PHE A 127 -16.70 -23.74 15.07
C PHE A 127 -17.77 -24.84 15.00
N GLU A 128 -18.36 -25.07 13.82
CA GLU A 128 -19.34 -26.14 13.59
C GLU A 128 -18.76 -27.55 13.81
N LEU A 129 -17.50 -27.76 13.41
CA LEU A 129 -16.79 -29.03 13.59
C LEU A 129 -16.21 -29.22 15.00
N GLY A 130 -16.37 -28.24 15.91
CA GLY A 130 -15.85 -28.31 17.28
C GLY A 130 -14.32 -28.32 17.37
N ILE A 131 -13.62 -27.85 16.32
CA ILE A 131 -12.15 -27.84 16.26
C ILE A 131 -11.63 -26.62 17.03
N GLN A 132 -11.22 -26.83 18.27
CA GLN A 132 -10.45 -25.83 19.01
C GLN A 132 -8.99 -25.87 18.55
N ASN A 133 -8.42 -24.71 18.18
CA ASN A 133 -6.98 -24.59 17.95
C ASN A 133 -6.25 -25.00 19.25
N GLN A 134 -5.65 -26.18 19.26
CA GLN A 134 -4.74 -26.57 20.33
C GLN A 134 -3.58 -25.56 20.32
N LYS A 135 -3.51 -24.72 21.35
CA LYS A 135 -2.28 -23.99 21.66
C LYS A 135 -1.22 -25.04 21.94
N THR A 136 -0.37 -25.33 20.95
CA THR A 136 0.90 -26.02 21.20
C THR A 136 1.78 -25.05 21.97
N ASN A 137 1.61 -25.00 23.29
CA ASN A 137 2.67 -24.60 24.18
C ASN A 137 3.75 -25.68 24.02
N LYS A 138 4.81 -25.36 23.28
CA LYS A 138 6.05 -26.13 23.36
C LYS A 138 6.86 -25.58 24.55
N PRO A 139 7.30 -26.46 25.47
CA PRO A 139 8.25 -26.10 26.52
C PRO A 139 9.62 -25.73 25.95
#